data_AF-A0A383D4I6-F1
#
_entry.id   AF-A0A383D4I6-F1
#
_cell.length_a   1.000
_cell.length_b   1.000
_cell.length_c   1.000
_cell.angle_alpha   90.00
_cell.angle_beta   90.00
_cell.angle_gamma   90.00
#
_symmetry.space_group_name_H-M   'P 1'
#
loop_
_entity.id
_entity.type
_entity.pdbx_description
1 polymer ?
#
loop_
_entity_poly.entity_id
_entity_poly.type
_entity_poly.pdbx_seq_one_letter_code
_entity_poly.pdbx_strand_id
1 'polypeptide(L)'
;MDLNTVNISKLPADVRRTYKQLQVLHAEKQIQNKAKNDFLSFVKCVWPEFIEGSHHRLVAEKFNKLATGELKRLIINMPPRHTKSEFASYLLPAWMVGRNPKLKIIQATHTGELAIKFGRKAKHLI
;
A
#
# COMPACT_ATOMS: atom_id res chain seq x y z
N MET A 1 -30.58 8.87 -3.35
CA MET A 1 -31.34 8.28 -2.23
C MET A 1 -30.43 8.25 -1.03
N ASP A 2 -30.85 8.83 0.09
CA ASP A 2 -30.05 8.87 1.31
C ASP A 2 -30.21 7.54 2.06
N LEU A 3 -29.23 6.65 1.88
CA LEU A 3 -29.25 5.26 2.38
C LEU A 3 -29.22 5.17 3.91
N ASN A 4 -28.91 6.27 4.61
CA ASN A 4 -28.86 6.34 6.08
C ASN A 4 -30.23 6.20 6.77
N THR A 5 -31.34 6.21 6.00
CA THR A 5 -32.72 6.13 6.52
C THR A 5 -33.34 4.74 6.42
N VAL A 6 -32.66 3.76 5.81
CA VAL A 6 -33.23 2.43 5.54
C VAL A 6 -33.04 1.50 6.75
N ASN A 7 -34.14 1.01 7.33
CA ASN A 7 -34.07 0.06 8.46
C ASN A 7 -33.83 -1.38 7.98
N ILE A 8 -32.55 -1.78 7.98
CA ILE A 8 -32.07 -3.07 7.46
C ILE A 8 -32.68 -4.28 8.19
N SER A 9 -33.08 -4.12 9.46
CA SER A 9 -33.64 -5.22 10.27
C SER A 9 -35.02 -5.69 9.79
N LYS A 10 -35.77 -4.80 9.11
CA LYS A 10 -37.12 -5.07 8.58
C LYS A 10 -37.11 -5.73 7.20
N LEU A 11 -35.94 -5.94 6.59
CA LEU A 11 -35.83 -6.55 5.27
C LEU A 11 -36.03 -8.07 5.31
N PRO A 12 -36.52 -8.69 4.23
CA PRO A 12 -36.55 -10.15 4.07
C PRO A 12 -35.18 -10.81 4.32
N ALA A 13 -35.18 -12.06 4.78
CA ALA A 13 -33.96 -12.74 5.24
C ALA A 13 -32.91 -12.93 4.12
N ASP A 14 -33.36 -13.21 2.90
CA ASP A 14 -32.58 -13.25 1.67
C ASP A 14 -31.95 -11.89 1.34
N VAL A 15 -32.72 -10.81 1.41
CA VAL A 15 -32.23 -9.44 1.18
C VAL A 15 -31.19 -9.04 2.24
N ARG A 16 -31.41 -9.41 3.52
CA ARG A 16 -30.44 -9.17 4.60
C ARG A 16 -29.12 -9.92 4.38
N ARG A 17 -29.17 -11.16 3.88
CA ARG A 17 -27.96 -11.95 3.56
C ARG A 17 -27.17 -11.31 2.43
N THR A 18 -27.83 -10.92 1.35
CA THR A 18 -27.21 -10.23 0.21
C THR A 18 -26.62 -8.90 0.63
N TYR A 19 -27.35 -8.12 1.44
CA TYR A 19 -26.85 -6.85 1.98
C TYR A 19 -25.55 -7.03 2.77
N LYS A 20 -25.48 -8.02 3.68
CA LYS A 20 -24.26 -8.30 4.44
C LYS A 20 -23.08 -8.68 3.52
N GLN A 21 -23.32 -9.49 2.50
CA GLN A 21 -22.29 -9.85 1.52
C GLN A 21 -21.77 -8.61 0.78
N LEU A 22 -22.67 -7.77 0.28
CA LEU A 22 -22.31 -6.52 -0.39
C LEU A 22 -21.58 -5.55 0.53
N GLN A 23 -21.96 -5.49 1.81
CA GLN A 23 -21.29 -4.66 2.81
C GLN A 23 -19.83 -5.08 3.00
N VAL A 24 -19.57 -6.38 3.09
CA VAL A 24 -18.20 -6.93 3.19
C VAL A 24 -17.41 -6.61 1.92
N LEU A 25 -17.96 -6.90 0.73
CA LEU A 25 -17.31 -6.60 -0.55
C LEU A 25 -17.00 -5.12 -0.72
N HIS A 26 -17.91 -4.25 -0.28
CA HIS A 26 -17.70 -2.81 -0.29
C HIS A 26 -16.56 -2.40 0.64
N ALA A 27 -16.50 -2.95 1.86
CA ALA A 27 -15.41 -2.69 2.80
C ALA A 27 -14.05 -3.15 2.23
N GLU A 28 -13.98 -4.35 1.67
CA GLU A 28 -12.78 -4.87 0.99
C GLU A 28 -12.36 -3.95 -0.15
N LYS A 29 -13.32 -3.49 -0.97
CA LYS A 29 -13.03 -2.58 -2.08
C LYS A 29 -12.50 -1.24 -1.60
N GLN A 30 -13.00 -0.71 -0.49
CA GLN A 30 -12.48 0.52 0.10
C GLN A 30 -11.03 0.34 0.57
N ILE A 31 -10.71 -0.79 1.21
CA ILE A 31 -9.34 -1.11 1.64
C ILE A 31 -8.41 -1.19 0.43
N GLN A 32 -8.80 -1.92 -0.63
CA GLN A 32 -8.03 -2.02 -1.87
C GLN A 32 -7.80 -0.66 -2.52
N ASN A 33 -8.84 0.17 -2.63
CA ASN A 33 -8.72 1.52 -3.20
C ASN A 33 -7.79 2.41 -2.38
N LYS A 34 -7.83 2.29 -1.04
CA LYS A 34 -6.93 3.03 -0.16
C LYS A 34 -5.49 2.57 -0.35
N ALA A 35 -5.23 1.26 -0.36
CA ALA A 35 -3.92 0.69 -0.63
C ALA A 35 -3.38 1.08 -2.01
N LYS A 36 -4.24 1.22 -3.02
CA LYS A 36 -3.82 1.68 -4.35
C LYS A 36 -3.29 3.12 -4.35
N ASN A 37 -3.78 3.98 -3.47
CA ASN A 37 -3.48 5.42 -3.51
C ASN A 37 -2.60 5.91 -2.34
N ASP A 38 -2.49 5.12 -1.27
CA ASP A 38 -1.69 5.43 -0.09
C ASP A 38 -0.67 4.31 0.20
N PHE A 39 0.60 4.66 0.23
CA PHE A 39 1.71 3.73 0.42
C PHE A 39 1.62 3.00 1.77
N LEU A 40 1.31 3.71 2.87
CA LEU A 40 1.29 3.07 4.20
C LEU A 40 0.13 2.09 4.33
N SER A 41 -1.02 2.41 3.73
CA SER A 41 -2.16 1.49 3.61
C SER A 41 -1.78 0.25 2.79
N PHE A 42 -1.02 0.40 1.70
CA PHE A 42 -0.47 -0.75 0.97
C PHE A 42 0.44 -1.60 1.85
N VAL A 43 1.39 -0.99 2.57
CA VAL A 43 2.31 -1.72 3.47
C VAL A 43 1.53 -2.56 4.47
N LYS A 44 0.49 -2.00 5.12
CA LYS A 44 -0.34 -2.73 6.08
C LYS A 44 -1.13 -3.89 5.46
N CYS A 45 -1.48 -3.80 4.18
CA CYS A 45 -2.16 -4.89 3.48
C CYS A 45 -1.21 -6.05 3.17
N VAL A 46 0.01 -5.76 2.72
CA VAL A 46 0.99 -6.79 2.33
C VAL A 46 1.85 -7.29 3.49
N TRP A 47 1.90 -6.55 4.59
CA TRP A 47 2.61 -6.91 5.82
C TRP A 47 1.73 -6.59 7.04
N PRO A 48 0.76 -7.47 7.38
CA PRO A 48 -0.18 -7.23 8.49
C PRO A 48 0.48 -7.12 9.87
N GLU A 49 1.58 -7.84 10.09
CA GLU A 49 2.40 -7.81 11.30
C GLU A 49 3.24 -6.52 11.45
N PHE A 50 3.17 -5.59 10.49
CA PHE A 50 3.96 -4.37 10.50
C PHE A 50 3.54 -3.43 11.65
N ILE A 51 4.49 -3.11 12.52
CA ILE A 51 4.29 -2.13 13.59
C ILE A 51 4.67 -0.74 13.09
N GLU A 52 3.66 0.12 12.98
CA GLU A 52 3.83 1.50 12.52
C GLU A 52 4.47 2.40 13.59
N GLY A 53 5.37 3.28 13.15
CA GLY A 53 6.03 4.28 13.99
C GLY A 53 5.86 5.67 13.37
N SER A 54 6.17 6.72 14.13
CA SER A 54 6.05 8.12 13.66
C SER A 54 6.87 8.39 12.40
N HIS A 55 8.11 7.91 12.35
CA HIS A 55 9.00 8.03 11.20
C HIS A 55 8.47 7.31 9.95
N HIS A 56 7.75 6.19 10.12
CA HIS A 56 7.14 5.46 9.01
C HIS A 56 6.05 6.31 8.33
N ARG A 57 5.24 7.05 9.09
CA ARG A 57 4.23 7.98 8.54
C ARG A 57 4.89 9.08 7.72
N LEU A 58 5.97 9.68 8.24
CA LEU A 58 6.69 10.74 7.55
C LEU A 58 7.28 10.24 6.22
N VAL A 59 7.94 9.08 6.23
CA VAL A 59 8.51 8.47 5.03
C VAL A 59 7.40 8.13 4.01
N ALA A 60 6.30 7.55 4.47
CA ALA A 60 5.17 7.22 3.61
C ALA A 60 4.52 8.45 2.96
N GLU A 61 4.37 9.55 3.71
CA GLU A 61 3.90 10.83 3.16
C GLU A 61 4.82 11.31 2.02
N LYS A 62 6.14 11.27 2.22
CA LYS A 62 7.09 11.66 1.16
C LYS A 62 7.05 10.73 -0.03
N PHE A 63 6.83 9.43 0.17
CA PHE A 63 6.66 8.47 -0.91
C PHE A 63 5.35 8.66 -1.68
N ASN A 64 4.25 9.01 -1.01
CA ASN A 64 3.01 9.37 -1.69
C ASN A 64 3.22 10.57 -2.61
N LYS A 65 3.89 11.63 -2.12
CA LYS A 65 4.27 12.81 -2.92
C LYS A 65 5.22 12.48 -4.07
N LEU A 66 6.14 11.53 -3.87
CA LEU A 66 7.03 11.03 -4.92
C LEU A 66 6.23 10.32 -6.02
N ALA A 67 5.26 9.49 -5.63
CA ALA A 67 4.43 8.73 -6.56
C ALA A 67 3.44 9.59 -7.35
N THR A 68 3.02 10.74 -6.83
CA THR A 68 2.21 11.73 -7.55
C THR A 68 3.05 12.68 -8.42
N GLY A 69 4.37 12.71 -8.22
CA GLY A 69 5.29 13.64 -8.89
C GLY A 69 5.35 15.04 -8.26
N GLU A 70 4.62 15.29 -7.17
CA GLU A 70 4.71 16.53 -6.36
C GLU A 70 6.13 16.68 -5.79
N LEU A 71 6.73 15.57 -5.34
CA LEU A 71 8.12 15.49 -4.93
C LEU A 71 8.93 14.77 -6.01
N LYS A 72 10.01 15.37 -6.50
CA LYS A 72 10.84 14.76 -7.57
C LYS A 72 12.11 14.09 -7.05
N ARG A 73 12.62 14.54 -5.90
CA ARG A 73 13.88 14.09 -5.31
C ARG A 73 13.72 13.94 -3.81
N LEU A 74 14.19 12.83 -3.26
CA LEU A 74 14.08 12.50 -1.85
C LEU A 74 15.36 11.81 -1.38
N ILE A 75 15.94 12.31 -0.30
CA ILE A 75 17.04 11.66 0.43
C ILE A 75 16.52 11.28 1.81
N ILE A 76 16.71 10.03 2.21
CA ILE A 76 16.25 9.51 3.51
C ILE A 76 17.48 9.11 4.33
N ASN A 77 17.77 9.91 5.36
CA ASN A 77 18.83 9.64 6.32
C ASN A 77 18.21 9.06 7.60
N MET A 78 18.31 7.74 7.77
CA MET A 78 17.79 7.04 8.95
C MET A 78 18.78 5.97 9.44
N PRO A 79 18.83 5.71 10.76
CA PRO A 79 19.70 4.68 11.33
C PRO A 79 19.38 3.26 10.83
N PRO A 80 20.31 2.30 11.00
CA PRO A 80 20.07 0.89 10.71
C PRO A 80 18.85 0.36 11.48
N ARG A 81 18.19 -0.69 10.94
CA ARG A 81 17.01 -1.35 11.55
C ARG A 81 15.74 -0.48 11.69
N HIS A 82 15.62 0.59 10.91
CA HIS A 82 14.42 1.45 10.86
C HIS A 82 13.63 1.29 9.56
N THR A 83 13.60 0.07 9.01
CA THR A 83 12.79 -0.31 7.82
C THR A 83 13.09 0.47 6.53
N LYS A 84 14.08 1.37 6.52
CA LYS A 84 14.37 2.27 5.38
C LYS A 84 14.55 1.56 4.05
N SER A 85 15.30 0.46 4.04
CA SER A 85 15.64 -0.29 2.83
C SER A 85 14.46 -1.16 2.39
N GLU A 86 13.73 -1.72 3.33
CA GLU A 86 12.52 -2.50 3.04
C GLU A 86 11.43 -1.62 2.42
N PHE A 87 11.31 -0.38 2.89
CA PHE A 87 10.42 0.62 2.34
C PHE A 87 10.89 1.11 0.96
N ALA A 88 12.10 1.64 0.86
CA ALA A 88 12.59 2.32 -0.36
C ALA A 88 13.00 1.36 -1.49
N SER A 89 13.58 0.20 -1.16
CA SER A 89 14.18 -0.72 -2.13
C SER A 89 13.30 -1.93 -2.45
N TYR A 90 12.20 -2.15 -1.72
CA TYR A 90 11.32 -3.28 -1.96
C TYR A 90 9.85 -2.86 -2.11
N LEU A 91 9.23 -2.34 -1.04
CA LEU A 91 7.80 -2.10 -1.02
C LEU A 91 7.40 -0.93 -1.93
N LEU A 92 8.17 0.14 -1.97
CA LEU A 92 7.89 1.29 -2.83
C LEU A 92 7.95 0.93 -4.32
N PRO A 93 9.01 0.29 -4.85
CA PRO A 93 9.03 -0.17 -6.23
C PRO A 93 7.86 -1.09 -6.59
N ALA A 94 7.55 -2.07 -5.72
CA ALA A 94 6.44 -3.00 -5.94
C ALA A 94 5.09 -2.27 -6.01
N TRP A 95 4.85 -1.34 -5.09
CA TRP A 95 3.64 -0.53 -5.06
C TRP A 95 3.50 0.37 -6.31
N MET A 96 4.59 1.03 -6.72
CA MET A 96 4.56 1.92 -7.88
C MET A 96 4.33 1.16 -9.20
N VAL A 97 4.99 0.02 -9.38
CA VAL A 97 4.81 -0.83 -10.57
C VAL A 97 3.42 -1.48 -10.59
N GLY A 98 2.92 -1.96 -9.45
CA GLY A 98 1.56 -2.50 -9.34
C GLY A 98 0.47 -1.49 -9.71
N ARG A 99 0.74 -0.18 -9.53
CA ARG A 99 -0.15 0.92 -9.97
C ARG A 99 0.03 1.28 -11.44
N ASN A 100 1.27 1.24 -11.94
CA ASN A 100 1.60 1.56 -13.32
C ASN A 100 2.64 0.57 -13.87
N PRO A 101 2.21 -0.50 -14.56
CA PRO A 101 3.11 -1.52 -15.12
C PRO A 101 4.10 -0.98 -16.17
N LYS A 102 3.84 0.21 -16.73
CA LYS A 102 4.75 0.85 -17.70
C LYS A 102 5.89 1.64 -17.03
N LEU A 103 5.85 1.80 -15.71
CA LEU A 103 6.85 2.53 -14.96
C LEU A 103 8.20 1.79 -15.00
N LYS A 104 9.27 2.53 -15.28
CA LYS A 104 10.64 2.01 -15.28
C LYS A 104 11.35 2.46 -14.01
N ILE A 105 11.86 1.51 -13.24
CA ILE A 105 12.58 1.76 -11.98
C ILE A 105 13.98 1.17 -12.10
N ILE A 106 14.99 1.94 -11.72
CA ILE A 106 16.38 1.49 -11.56
C ILE A 106 16.69 1.47 -10.07
N GLN A 107 17.22 0.34 -9.60
CA GLN A 107 17.71 0.21 -8.23
C GLN A 107 19.22 -0.03 -8.27
N ALA A 108 19.96 0.72 -7.45
CA ALA A 108 21.40 0.57 -7.29
C ALA A 108 21.73 0.31 -5.82
N THR A 109 22.66 -0.61 -5.58
CA THR A 109 23.19 -0.94 -4.25
C THR A 109 24.69 -1.15 -4.32
N HIS A 110 25.35 -1.13 -3.16
CA HIS A 110 26.81 -1.32 -3.08
C HIS A 110 27.27 -2.69 -3.59
N THR A 111 26.50 -3.76 -3.35
CA THR A 111 26.81 -5.12 -3.80
C THR A 111 25.76 -5.66 -4.75
N GLY A 112 26.18 -6.51 -5.70
CA GLY A 112 25.28 -7.16 -6.66
C GLY A 112 24.30 -8.13 -5.99
N GLU A 113 24.72 -8.86 -4.96
CA GLU A 113 23.85 -9.77 -4.21
C GLU A 113 22.65 -9.04 -3.60
N LEU A 114 22.89 -7.86 -3.00
CA LEU A 114 21.84 -7.06 -2.40
C LEU A 114 20.86 -6.52 -3.45
N ALA A 115 21.36 -6.11 -4.62
CA ALA A 115 20.53 -5.69 -5.75
C ALA A 115 19.62 -6.84 -6.20
N ILE A 116 20.18 -8.04 -6.39
CA ILE A 116 19.43 -9.22 -6.81
C ILE A 116 18.36 -9.59 -5.77
N LYS A 117 18.71 -9.56 -4.49
CA LYS A 117 17.79 -9.91 -3.39
C LYS A 117 16.57 -8.99 -3.39
N PHE A 118 16.77 -7.68 -3.44
CA PHE A 118 15.66 -6.72 -3.45
C PHE A 118 14.84 -6.80 -4.74
N GLY A 119 15.49 -6.93 -5.90
CA GLY A 119 14.79 -7.09 -7.17
C GLY A 119 13.90 -8.34 -7.20
N ARG A 120 14.40 -9.48 -6.69
CA ARG A 120 13.61 -10.71 -6.54
C ARG A 120 12.45 -10.54 -5.58
N LYS A 121 12.67 -9.90 -4.41
CA LYS A 121 11.63 -9.57 -3.44
C LYS A 121 10.50 -8.77 -4.10
N ALA A 122 10.84 -7.66 -4.75
CA ALA A 122 9.86 -6.79 -5.42
C ALA A 122 9.08 -7.54 -6.50
N LYS A 123 9.75 -8.34 -7.33
CA LYS A 123 9.10 -9.15 -8.36
C LYS A 123 8.16 -10.21 -7.80
N HIS A 124 8.50 -10.83 -6.66
CA HIS A 124 7.65 -11.86 -6.06
C HIS A 124 6.38 -11.29 -5.42
N LEU A 125 6.41 -10.01 -5.02
CA LEU A 125 5.26 -9.32 -4.44
C LEU A 125 4.26 -8.81 -5.49
N ILE A 126 4.71 -8.53 -6.71
CA ILE A 126 3.89 -8.10 -7.85
C ILE A 126 3.21 -9.32 -8.47
#